data_AF-A0A4R8QFE8-F1
#
_entry.id   AF-A0A4R8QFE8-F1
#
_cell.length_a   1.000
_cell.length_b   1.000
_cell.length_c   1.000
_cell.angle_alpha   90.00
_cell.angle_beta   90.00
_cell.angle_gamma   90.00
#
_symmetry.space_group_name_H-M   'P 1'
#
loop_
_entity.id
_entity.type
_entity.pdbx_description
1 polymer ?
#
loop_
_entity_poly.entity_id
_entity_poly.type
_entity_poly.pdbx_seq_one_letter_code
_entity_poly.pdbx_strand_id
1 'polypeptide(L)'
;MFRSTFPVELAMQNPLIAEAFAGVESESRLYFGPGAHMDDGNAAEDWARPADPMDALPYVEGWAPWFKELIKTTPKDRVVDFKLMWRNPRETWVSPKARVVQVGDAAHTFLPTSASGATMALEDAFSLAALLHLGGKNNAPLALRVQNKLSQESLFSQ
;
A
#
# COMPACT_ATOMS: atom_id res chain seq x y z
N MET A 1 -9.49 1.92 -0.46
CA MET A 1 -9.33 0.47 -0.23
C MET A 1 -9.65 0.22 1.22
N PHE A 2 -10.60 -0.67 1.54
CA PHE A 2 -10.90 -1.04 2.93
C PHE A 2 -10.28 -2.40 3.21
N ARG A 3 -9.41 -2.47 4.22
CA ARG A 3 -8.85 -3.73 4.74
C ARG A 3 -9.23 -3.82 6.21
N SER A 4 -9.85 -4.93 6.60
CA SER A 4 -10.19 -5.21 7.99
C SER A 4 -9.80 -6.64 8.32
N THR A 5 -9.33 -6.84 9.55
CA THR A 5 -9.23 -8.17 10.17
C THR A 5 -10.25 -8.18 11.29
N PHE A 6 -11.25 -9.04 11.16
CA PHE A 6 -12.41 -9.03 12.05
C PHE A 6 -12.56 -10.40 12.73
N PRO A 7 -12.53 -10.46 14.08
CA PRO A 7 -12.73 -11.71 14.80
C PRO A 7 -14.07 -12.36 14.47
N VAL A 8 -14.06 -13.67 14.23
CA VAL A 8 -15.27 -14.43 13.90
C VAL A 8 -16.30 -14.32 15.04
N GLU A 9 -15.85 -14.31 16.29
CA GLU A 9 -16.73 -14.19 17.46
C GLU A 9 -17.54 -12.90 17.45
N LEU A 10 -16.97 -11.80 16.95
CA LEU A 10 -17.68 -10.53 16.78
C LEU A 10 -18.58 -10.55 15.54
N ALA A 11 -18.17 -11.23 14.48
CA ALA A 11 -18.98 -11.38 13.26
C ALA A 11 -20.28 -12.10 13.55
N MET A 12 -20.22 -13.15 14.38
CA MET A 12 -21.39 -13.96 14.73
C MET A 12 -22.40 -13.23 15.63
N GLN A 13 -22.08 -12.07 16.20
CA GLN A 13 -23.00 -11.29 17.02
C GLN A 13 -24.02 -10.49 16.19
N ASN A 14 -23.67 -10.12 14.95
CA ASN A 14 -24.55 -9.40 14.05
C ASN A 14 -25.13 -10.38 13.02
N PRO A 15 -26.47 -10.59 12.96
CA PRO A 15 -27.08 -11.58 12.07
C PRO A 15 -26.71 -11.43 10.59
N LEU A 16 -26.58 -10.18 10.09
CA LEU A 16 -26.23 -9.93 8.69
C LEU A 16 -24.76 -10.26 8.41
N ILE A 17 -23.88 -10.00 9.37
CA ILE A 17 -22.46 -10.34 9.24
C ILE A 17 -22.29 -11.87 9.38
N ALA A 18 -22.94 -12.48 10.37
CA ALA A 18 -22.92 -13.92 10.60
C ALA A 18 -23.35 -14.71 9.36
N GLU A 19 -24.42 -14.29 8.68
CA GLU A 19 -24.87 -14.90 7.44
C GLU A 19 -23.83 -14.78 6.32
N ALA A 20 -23.20 -13.60 6.17
CA ALA A 20 -22.20 -13.34 5.13
C ALA A 20 -20.89 -14.13 5.30
N PHE A 21 -20.62 -14.63 6.51
CA PHE A 21 -19.43 -15.40 6.87
C PHE A 21 -19.76 -16.84 7.34
N ALA A 22 -21.00 -17.30 7.15
CA ALA A 22 -21.42 -18.62 7.60
C ALA A 22 -20.58 -19.73 6.92
N GLY A 23 -19.97 -20.61 7.73
CA GLY A 23 -19.15 -21.71 7.25
C GLY A 23 -17.74 -21.33 6.76
N VAL A 24 -17.32 -20.08 6.97
CA VAL A 24 -15.99 -19.59 6.61
C VAL A 24 -15.06 -19.68 7.82
N GLU A 25 -14.00 -20.48 7.72
CA GLU A 25 -12.96 -20.55 8.76
C GLU A 25 -11.98 -19.38 8.66
N SER A 26 -11.52 -19.08 7.44
CA SER A 26 -10.62 -17.95 7.16
C SER A 26 -10.75 -17.55 5.70
N GLU A 27 -10.93 -16.26 5.45
CA GLU A 27 -11.05 -15.70 4.12
C GLU A 27 -10.49 -14.28 4.08
N SER A 28 -9.90 -13.91 2.95
CA SER A 28 -9.50 -12.53 2.65
C SER A 28 -10.28 -12.05 1.44
N ARG A 29 -11.12 -11.03 1.62
CA ARG A 29 -11.86 -10.38 0.53
C ARG A 29 -11.33 -8.97 0.31
N LEU A 30 -11.16 -8.59 -0.95
CA LEU A 30 -10.74 -7.25 -1.33
C LEU A 30 -11.81 -6.63 -2.22
N TYR A 31 -12.32 -5.48 -1.79
CA TYR A 31 -13.40 -4.79 -2.48
C TYR A 31 -12.92 -3.43 -2.99
N PHE A 32 -13.19 -3.17 -4.28
CA PHE A 32 -12.87 -1.91 -4.94
C PHE A 32 -14.16 -1.24 -5.40
N GLY A 33 -14.46 -0.09 -4.80
CA GLY A 33 -15.64 0.70 -5.15
C GLY A 33 -15.38 1.76 -6.21
N PRO A 34 -16.44 2.38 -6.71
CA PRO A 34 -16.35 3.66 -7.39
C PRO A 34 -15.59 4.67 -6.52
N GLY A 35 -14.65 5.41 -7.12
CA GLY A 35 -13.82 6.36 -6.39
C GLY A 35 -12.71 5.74 -5.53
N ALA A 36 -12.32 4.49 -5.77
CA ALA A 36 -11.09 3.95 -5.21
C ALA A 36 -9.89 4.84 -5.60
N HIS A 37 -9.15 5.30 -4.58
CA HIS A 37 -8.00 6.22 -4.72
C HIS A 37 -8.34 7.66 -5.13
N MET A 38 -9.57 8.13 -4.92
CA MET A 38 -9.85 9.57 -5.09
C MET A 38 -8.98 10.40 -4.14
N ASP A 39 -8.32 11.40 -4.70
CA ASP A 39 -7.59 12.41 -3.96
C ASP A 39 -8.38 13.72 -4.00
N ASP A 40 -8.71 14.23 -2.82
CA ASP A 40 -9.40 15.51 -2.61
C ASP A 40 -8.42 16.68 -2.44
N GLY A 41 -7.11 16.42 -2.57
CA GLY A 41 -6.03 17.40 -2.40
C GLY A 41 -5.72 17.74 -0.94
N ASN A 42 -6.40 17.10 0.02
CA ASN A 42 -6.22 17.33 1.45
C ASN A 42 -5.42 16.19 2.11
N ALA A 43 -4.58 15.50 1.34
CA ALA A 43 -3.74 14.44 1.84
C ALA A 43 -2.53 15.00 2.62
N ALA A 44 -2.35 14.50 3.84
CA ALA A 44 -1.18 14.78 4.67
C ALA A 44 -0.39 13.47 4.85
N GLU A 45 0.94 13.57 4.93
CA GLU A 45 1.82 12.43 5.15
C GLU A 45 1.77 11.98 6.62
N ASP A 46 0.67 11.33 6.99
CA ASP A 46 0.42 10.74 8.30
C ASP A 46 -0.12 9.32 8.15
N TRP A 47 0.71 8.35 8.55
CA TRP A 47 0.44 6.92 8.43
C TRP A 47 -0.43 6.37 9.57
N ALA A 48 -0.74 7.19 10.57
CA ALA A 48 -1.46 6.77 11.77
C ALA A 48 -2.62 7.71 12.10
N ARG A 49 -3.07 8.51 11.13
CA ARG A 49 -4.15 9.48 11.30
C ARG A 49 -5.43 8.78 11.78
N PRO A 50 -5.90 9.03 13.01
CA PRO A 50 -7.14 8.45 13.49
C PRO A 50 -8.32 8.98 12.68
N ALA A 51 -9.31 8.13 12.44
CA ALA A 51 -10.57 8.50 11.78
C ALA A 51 -11.76 7.85 12.46
N ASP A 52 -12.98 8.36 12.22
CA ASP A 52 -14.19 7.68 12.68
C ASP A 52 -14.59 6.63 11.63
N PRO A 53 -14.85 5.36 12.01
CA PRO A 53 -15.34 4.36 11.05
C PRO A 53 -16.59 4.81 10.29
N MET A 54 -17.42 5.67 10.88
CA MET A 54 -18.63 6.20 10.24
C MET A 54 -18.32 7.08 9.02
N ASP A 55 -17.12 7.67 8.94
CA ASP A 55 -16.67 8.48 7.80
C ASP A 55 -16.55 7.63 6.51
N ALA A 56 -16.45 6.31 6.64
CA ALA A 56 -16.40 5.38 5.50
C ALA A 56 -17.78 5.13 4.85
N LEU A 57 -18.89 5.38 5.55
CA LEU A 57 -20.23 4.98 5.10
C LEU A 57 -20.68 5.64 3.78
N PRO A 58 -20.41 6.92 3.51
CA PRO A 58 -20.77 7.55 2.24
C PRO A 58 -20.11 6.87 1.03
N TYR A 59 -18.90 6.32 1.20
CA TYR A 59 -18.15 5.67 0.12
C TYR A 59 -18.63 4.26 -0.22
N VAL A 60 -19.52 3.68 0.60
CA VAL A 60 -20.07 2.33 0.42
C VAL A 60 -21.59 2.36 0.24
N GLU A 61 -22.13 3.49 -0.20
CA GLU A 61 -23.52 3.55 -0.65
C GLU A 61 -23.76 2.56 -1.80
N GLY A 62 -24.91 1.88 -1.77
CA GLY A 62 -25.25 0.80 -2.71
C GLY A 62 -24.58 -0.55 -2.45
N TRP A 63 -23.62 -0.66 -1.52
CA TRP A 63 -23.01 -1.94 -1.17
C TRP A 63 -23.93 -2.80 -0.30
N ALA A 64 -23.59 -4.09 -0.18
CA ALA A 64 -24.37 -5.05 0.60
C ALA A 64 -24.57 -4.60 2.05
N PRO A 65 -25.77 -4.76 2.65
CA PRO A 65 -26.09 -4.26 3.98
C PRO A 65 -25.12 -4.72 5.08
N TRP A 66 -24.69 -5.98 5.04
CA TRP A 66 -23.74 -6.54 6.00
C TRP A 66 -22.39 -5.81 6.02
N PHE A 67 -21.98 -5.20 4.90
CA PHE A 67 -20.72 -4.44 4.81
C PHE A 67 -20.80 -3.15 5.65
N LYS A 68 -21.96 -2.49 5.63
CA LYS A 68 -22.20 -1.28 6.43
C LYS A 68 -22.25 -1.60 7.92
N GLU A 69 -22.87 -2.73 8.28
CA GLU A 69 -22.87 -3.21 9.66
C GLU A 69 -21.46 -3.56 10.13
N LEU A 70 -20.64 -4.19 9.28
CA LEU A 70 -19.24 -4.48 9.58
C LEU A 70 -18.46 -3.18 9.88
N ILE A 71 -18.61 -2.14 9.07
CA ILE A 71 -17.96 -0.84 9.32
C ILE A 71 -18.35 -0.29 10.71
N LYS A 72 -19.65 -0.29 11.05
CA LYS A 72 -20.16 0.22 12.33
C LYS A 72 -19.62 -0.53 13.55
N THR A 73 -19.27 -1.81 13.40
CA THR A 73 -18.68 -2.61 14.49
C THR A 73 -17.20 -2.35 14.72
N THR A 74 -16.55 -1.57 13.86
CA THR A 74 -15.12 -1.27 13.99
C THR A 74 -14.86 -0.36 15.19
N PRO A 75 -13.97 -0.72 16.14
CA PRO A 75 -13.64 0.13 17.27
C PRO A 75 -13.05 1.47 16.82
N LYS A 76 -13.52 2.57 17.40
CA LYS A 76 -13.12 3.94 17.01
C LYS A 76 -11.62 4.22 17.18
N ASP A 77 -10.99 3.58 18.16
CA ASP A 77 -9.55 3.69 18.43
C ASP A 77 -8.68 2.83 17.49
N ARG A 78 -9.30 2.08 16.56
CA ARG A 78 -8.63 1.13 15.66
C ARG A 78 -8.80 1.48 14.18
N VAL A 79 -9.30 2.67 13.87
CA VAL A 79 -9.46 3.14 12.49
C VAL A 79 -8.38 4.15 12.16
N VAL A 80 -7.70 3.90 11.05
CA VAL A 80 -6.69 4.80 10.47
C VAL A 80 -7.12 5.14 9.06
N ASP A 81 -7.15 6.44 8.75
CA ASP A 81 -7.34 6.96 7.39
C ASP A 81 -5.97 7.23 6.77
N PHE A 82 -5.52 6.31 5.90
CA PHE A 82 -4.30 6.48 5.14
C PHE A 82 -4.63 7.11 3.78
N LYS A 83 -4.30 8.39 3.62
CA LYS A 83 -4.41 9.05 2.31
C LYS A 83 -3.21 8.69 1.45
N LEU A 84 -3.48 8.36 0.18
CA LEU A 84 -2.45 7.97 -0.75
C LEU A 84 -1.75 9.17 -1.34
N MET A 85 -0.44 9.25 -1.10
CA MET A 85 0.41 10.29 -1.64
C MET A 85 1.05 9.79 -2.92
N TRP A 86 0.55 10.26 -4.06
CA TRP A 86 1.19 10.01 -5.34
C TRP A 86 2.42 10.90 -5.52
N ARG A 87 3.54 10.31 -5.96
CA ARG A 87 4.73 11.05 -6.38
C ARG A 87 5.02 10.71 -7.84
N ASN A 88 5.25 11.76 -8.64
CA ASN A 88 5.65 11.57 -10.03
C ASN A 88 7.00 10.84 -10.10
N PRO A 89 7.15 9.85 -11.00
CA PRO A 89 8.42 9.16 -11.21
C PRO A 89 9.53 10.17 -11.52
N ARG A 90 10.68 10.01 -10.87
CA ARG A 90 11.88 10.82 -11.16
C ARG A 90 12.79 10.10 -12.16
N GLU A 91 13.44 10.87 -13.02
CA GLU A 91 14.43 10.36 -13.98
C GLU A 91 15.75 9.88 -13.32
N THR A 92 16.02 10.25 -12.07
CA THR A 92 17.20 9.78 -11.34
C THR A 92 16.90 9.64 -9.87
N TRP A 93 17.32 8.52 -9.29
CA TRP A 93 17.19 8.22 -7.86
C TRP A 93 18.53 8.25 -7.14
N VAL A 94 19.61 8.39 -7.90
CA VAL A 94 20.99 8.39 -7.42
C VAL A 94 21.50 9.82 -7.33
N SER A 95 22.19 10.14 -6.22
CA SER A 95 22.82 11.44 -6.04
C SER A 95 23.93 11.70 -7.08
N PRO A 96 24.29 12.96 -7.37
CA PRO A 96 25.29 13.26 -8.41
C PRO A 96 26.63 12.53 -8.26
N LYS A 97 27.08 12.32 -7.02
CA LYS A 97 28.32 11.59 -6.68
C LYS A 97 28.15 10.07 -6.59
N ALA A 98 26.94 9.55 -6.80
CA ALA A 98 26.60 8.13 -6.68
C ALA A 98 27.07 7.54 -5.34
N ARG A 99 26.61 8.16 -4.25
CA ARG A 99 26.85 7.71 -2.87
C ARG A 99 25.55 7.54 -2.08
N VAL A 100 24.43 7.96 -2.65
CA VAL A 100 23.09 7.86 -2.07
C VAL A 100 22.17 7.43 -3.21
N VAL A 101 21.27 6.49 -2.93
CA VAL A 101 20.24 5.99 -3.85
C VAL A 101 18.92 5.88 -3.10
N GLN A 102 17.83 6.33 -3.72
CA GLN A 102 16.47 6.09 -3.23
C GLN A 102 15.99 4.74 -3.75
N VAL A 103 15.24 4.01 -2.93
CA VAL A 103 14.65 2.69 -3.22
C VAL A 103 13.27 2.60 -2.60
N GLY A 104 12.43 1.67 -3.06
CA GLY A 104 11.06 1.50 -2.55
C GLY A 104 10.22 2.78 -2.70
N ASP A 105 9.31 3.04 -1.76
CA ASP A 105 8.40 4.20 -1.77
C ASP A 105 9.11 5.57 -1.87
N ALA A 106 10.39 5.67 -1.52
CA ALA A 106 11.18 6.89 -1.70
C ALA A 106 11.58 7.14 -3.17
N ALA A 107 11.67 6.08 -3.97
CA ALA A 107 11.99 6.13 -5.40
C ALA A 107 10.73 6.02 -6.28
N HIS A 108 9.80 5.15 -5.89
CA HIS A 108 8.59 4.84 -6.64
C HIS A 108 7.42 4.58 -5.70
N THR A 109 6.41 5.44 -5.76
CA THR A 109 5.16 5.25 -5.02
C THR A 109 4.16 4.51 -5.89
N PHE A 110 3.70 3.34 -5.45
CA PHE A 110 2.65 2.59 -6.14
C PHE A 110 1.29 2.79 -5.50
N LEU A 111 0.24 2.67 -6.31
CA LEU A 111 -1.10 2.49 -5.79
C LEU A 111 -1.15 1.15 -5.03
N PRO A 112 -1.71 1.07 -3.80
CA PRO A 112 -1.79 -0.18 -3.04
C PRO A 112 -2.55 -1.29 -3.76
N THR A 113 -3.39 -0.93 -4.73
CA THR A 113 -4.06 -1.86 -5.64
C THR A 113 -3.11 -2.69 -6.48
N SER A 114 -1.90 -2.21 -6.74
CA SER A 114 -0.92 -2.97 -7.54
C SER A 114 -0.44 -4.21 -6.80
N ALA A 115 -0.55 -4.24 -5.46
CA ALA A 115 0.03 -5.28 -4.60
C ALA A 115 1.55 -5.52 -4.81
N SER A 116 2.23 -4.68 -5.59
CA SER A 116 3.60 -4.90 -6.04
C SER A 116 4.62 -3.95 -5.43
N GLY A 117 4.21 -2.91 -4.70
CA GLY A 117 5.15 -1.94 -4.13
C GLY A 117 6.16 -2.58 -3.17
N ALA A 118 5.70 -3.47 -2.28
CA ALA A 118 6.57 -4.20 -1.37
C ALA A 118 7.52 -5.15 -2.12
N THR A 119 7.01 -5.87 -3.14
CA THR A 119 7.81 -6.77 -3.97
C THR A 119 8.90 -6.00 -4.71
N MET A 120 8.59 -4.85 -5.31
CA MET A 120 9.57 -4.03 -6.00
C MET A 120 10.59 -3.40 -5.05
N ALA A 121 10.18 -2.99 -3.85
CA ALA A 121 11.12 -2.54 -2.82
C ALA A 121 12.11 -3.66 -2.43
N LEU A 122 11.65 -4.92 -2.36
CA LEU A 122 12.52 -6.07 -2.14
C LEU A 122 13.46 -6.30 -3.33
N GLU A 123 12.96 -6.25 -4.56
CA GLU A 123 13.78 -6.38 -5.78
C GLU A 123 14.87 -5.30 -5.85
N ASP A 124 14.56 -4.05 -5.50
CA ASP A 124 15.55 -2.98 -5.37
C ASP A 124 16.64 -3.34 -4.35
N ALA A 125 16.24 -3.82 -3.17
CA ALA A 125 17.18 -4.16 -2.11
C ALA A 125 18.10 -5.32 -2.51
N PHE A 126 17.55 -6.39 -3.09
CA PHE A 126 18.32 -7.54 -3.57
C PHE A 126 19.26 -7.16 -4.71
N SER A 127 18.76 -6.42 -5.71
CA SER A 127 19.56 -5.97 -6.84
C SER A 127 20.70 -5.06 -6.40
N LEU A 128 20.41 -4.08 -5.53
CA LEU A 128 21.42 -3.18 -5.00
C LEU A 128 22.51 -3.92 -4.21
N ALA A 129 22.11 -4.87 -3.36
CA ALA A 129 23.06 -5.68 -2.60
C ALA A 129 23.96 -6.52 -3.52
N ALA A 130 23.39 -7.16 -4.54
CA ALA A 130 24.13 -7.93 -5.53
C ALA A 130 25.12 -7.06 -6.31
N LEU A 131 24.69 -5.87 -6.77
CA LEU A 131 25.55 -4.94 -7.51
C LEU A 131 26.70 -4.40 -6.65
N LEU A 132 26.45 -4.08 -5.39
CA LEU A 132 27.48 -3.65 -4.45
C LEU A 132 28.48 -4.77 -4.17
N HIS A 133 27.99 -6.01 -4.03
CA HIS A 133 28.85 -7.18 -3.87
C HIS A 133 29.76 -7.40 -5.08
N LEU A 134 29.19 -7.39 -6.30
CA LEU A 134 29.92 -7.57 -7.56
C LEU A 134 30.92 -6.44 -7.85
N GLY A 135 30.53 -5.19 -7.58
CA GLY A 135 31.40 -4.03 -7.81
C GLY A 135 32.57 -3.94 -6.82
N GLY A 136 32.39 -4.47 -5.60
CA GLY A 136 33.36 -4.33 -4.52
C GLY A 136 33.52 -2.89 -4.01
N LYS A 137 34.32 -2.73 -2.95
CA LYS A 137 34.42 -1.47 -2.17
C LYS A 137 34.79 -0.23 -3.01
N ASN A 138 35.60 -0.41 -4.05
CA ASN A 138 36.09 0.70 -4.86
C ASN A 138 35.10 1.13 -5.97
N ASN A 139 34.09 0.32 -6.29
CA ASN A 139 33.14 0.60 -7.38
C ASN A 139 31.70 0.79 -6.91
N ALA A 140 31.48 1.12 -5.62
CA ALA A 140 30.17 1.53 -5.12
C ALA A 140 29.43 2.57 -6.01
N PRO A 141 30.08 3.65 -6.52
CA PRO A 141 29.38 4.57 -7.43
C PRO A 141 28.92 3.94 -8.74
N LEU A 142 29.66 2.96 -9.27
CA LEU A 142 29.25 2.24 -10.48
C LEU A 142 28.03 1.37 -10.18
N ALA A 143 28.05 0.62 -9.08
CA ALA A 143 26.94 -0.20 -8.64
C ALA A 143 25.63 0.60 -8.51
N LEU A 144 25.68 1.78 -7.88
CA LEU A 144 24.51 2.66 -7.76
C LEU A 144 24.00 3.17 -9.11
N ARG A 145 24.91 3.52 -10.04
CA ARG A 145 24.50 3.97 -11.39
C ARG A 145 23.85 2.84 -12.19
N VAL A 146 24.33 1.60 -12.04
CA VAL A 146 23.71 0.42 -12.64
C VAL A 146 22.33 0.17 -12.02
N GLN A 147 22.20 0.26 -10.70
CA GLN A 147 20.89 0.15 -10.02
C GLN A 147 19.88 1.14 -10.60
N ASN A 148 20.26 2.41 -10.79
CA ASN A 148 19.36 3.41 -11.38
C ASN A 148 18.87 3.00 -12.77
N LYS A 149 19.71 2.36 -13.59
CA LYS A 149 19.32 1.94 -14.94
C LYS A 149 18.36 0.75 -14.91
N LEU A 150 18.68 -0.27 -14.11
CA LEU A 150 17.83 -1.45 -13.97
C LEU A 150 16.44 -1.10 -13.44
N SER A 151 16.36 -0.27 -12.40
CA SER A 151 15.07 0.09 -11.84
C SER A 151 14.24 1.00 -12.76
N GLN A 152 14.86 1.86 -13.57
CA GLN A 152 14.12 2.63 -14.59
C GLN A 152 13.49 1.72 -15.63
N GLU A 153 14.24 0.75 -16.15
CA GLU A 153 13.73 -0.18 -17.16
C GLU A 153 12.56 -1.01 -16.62
N SER A 154 12.64 -1.48 -15.37
CA SER A 154 11.57 -2.25 -14.73
C SER A 154 10.27 -1.44 -14.53
N LEU A 155 10.38 -0.15 -14.21
CA LEU A 155 9.20 0.71 -14.00
C LEU A 155 8.49 1.15 -15.28
N PHE A 156 9.25 1.38 -16.36
CA PHE A 156 8.67 1.87 -17.63
C PHE A 156 8.27 0.74 -18.59
N SER A 157 8.47 -0.52 -18.20
CA SER A 157 8.08 -1.70 -18.98
C SER A 157 6.84 -2.43 -18.46
N GLN A 158 6.27 -1.99 -17.33
CA GLN A 158 4.99 -2.45 -16.79
C GLN A 158 3.84 -1.53 -17.23
#